data_AF-A0A5Y3Q8N0-F1
#
_entry.id   AF-A0A5Y3Q8N0-F1
#
_cell.length_a   1.000
_cell.length_b   1.000
_cell.length_c   1.000
_cell.angle_alpha   90.00
_cell.angle_beta   90.00
_cell.angle_gamma   90.00
#
_symmetry.space_group_name_H-M   'P 1'
#
loop_
_entity.id
_entity.type
_entity.pdbx_description
1 polymer ?
#
loop_
_entity_poly.entity_id
_entity_poly.type
_entity_poly.pdbx_seq_one_letter_code
_entity_poly.pdbx_strand_id
1 'polypeptide(L)'
;MNNKLTDERVSNATLIRLIQWAEQHNSHYVAAALCELQERRKADSAEPACYALTNMAGEVYNTHSSAQNAGAYRDLIHQSDDSLTLRVTPLYTVPPAPVVPDDWVMVPKEPTRQMMAQGHFAMKGTDRGKFRRIYQAMITAAPDLNKGGINAE
;
A
#
# COMPACT_ATOMS: atom_id res chain seq x y z
N MET A 1 -31.98 -7.31 0.53
CA MET A 1 -31.52 -6.17 -0.28
C MET A 1 -30.00 -6.11 -0.20
N ASN A 2 -29.30 -6.76 -1.13
CA ASN A 2 -27.84 -6.69 -1.22
C ASN A 2 -27.47 -5.47 -2.05
N ASN A 3 -27.28 -4.33 -1.41
CA ASN A 3 -26.80 -3.11 -2.05
C ASN A 3 -25.26 -3.18 -2.21
N LYS A 4 -24.78 -4.21 -2.91
CA LYS A 4 -23.44 -4.14 -3.50
C LYS A 4 -23.57 -3.14 -4.63
N LEU A 5 -23.18 -1.89 -4.38
CA LEU A 5 -22.88 -0.95 -5.47
C LEU A 5 -21.95 -1.71 -6.42
N THR A 6 -22.43 -2.00 -7.61
CA THR A 6 -21.70 -2.73 -8.63
C THR A 6 -20.54 -1.87 -9.09
N ASP A 7 -19.39 -2.02 -8.42
CA ASP A 7 -18.12 -1.37 -8.73
C ASP A 7 -17.65 -1.67 -10.17
N GLU A 8 -18.23 -2.70 -10.80
CA GLU A 8 -18.03 -3.08 -12.21
C GLU A 8 -18.63 -2.09 -13.23
N ARG A 9 -19.52 -1.16 -12.84
CA ARG A 9 -20.24 -0.33 -13.83
C ARG A 9 -19.41 0.78 -14.48
N VAL A 10 -18.29 1.18 -13.87
CA VAL A 10 -17.43 2.25 -14.39
C VAL A 10 -16.11 1.64 -14.84
N SER A 11 -15.79 1.70 -16.12
CA SER A 11 -14.47 1.28 -16.64
C SER A 11 -13.35 2.16 -16.09
N ASN A 12 -12.14 1.61 -15.93
CA ASN A 12 -10.94 2.38 -15.58
C ASN A 12 -10.68 3.54 -16.56
N ALA A 13 -11.01 3.36 -17.85
CA ALA A 13 -10.90 4.43 -18.84
C ALA A 13 -11.88 5.59 -18.57
N THR A 14 -13.08 5.29 -18.09
CA THR A 14 -14.07 6.28 -17.69
C THR A 14 -13.63 7.01 -16.43
N LEU A 15 -13.08 6.28 -15.46
CA LEU A 15 -12.60 6.84 -14.20
C LEU A 15 -11.46 7.86 -14.41
N ILE A 16 -10.50 7.54 -15.29
CA ILE A 16 -9.41 8.46 -15.68
C ILE A 16 -9.97 9.74 -16.30
N ARG A 17 -10.96 9.64 -17.20
CA ARG A 17 -11.59 10.80 -17.83
C ARG A 17 -12.33 11.68 -16.81
N LEU A 18 -12.99 11.08 -15.82
CA LEU A 18 -13.70 11.81 -14.76
C LEU A 18 -12.72 12.55 -13.83
N ILE A 19 -11.55 11.96 -13.55
CA ILE A 19 -10.48 12.62 -12.78
C ILE A 19 -9.99 13.87 -13.53
N GLN A 20 -9.63 13.72 -14.81
CA GLN A 20 -9.16 14.82 -15.65
C GLN A 20 -10.20 15.96 -15.74
N TRP A 21 -11.48 15.60 -15.89
CA TRP A 21 -12.56 16.58 -15.86
C TRP A 21 -12.64 17.30 -14.50
N ALA A 22 -12.60 16.56 -13.39
CA ALA A 22 -12.67 17.15 -12.05
C ALA A 22 -11.50 18.11 -11.76
N GLU A 23 -10.29 17.78 -12.22
CA GLU A 23 -9.10 18.63 -12.13
C GLU A 23 -9.25 19.90 -12.97
N GLN A 24 -9.71 19.79 -14.23
CA GLN A 24 -9.94 20.94 -15.12
C GLN A 24 -10.96 21.93 -14.57
N HIS A 25 -11.95 21.44 -13.82
CA HIS A 25 -13.02 22.24 -13.24
C HIS A 25 -12.79 22.64 -11.77
N ASN A 26 -11.57 22.49 -11.24
CA ASN A 26 -11.20 22.80 -9.84
C ASN A 26 -12.09 22.10 -8.79
N SER A 27 -12.63 20.92 -9.12
CA SER A 27 -13.45 20.12 -8.21
C SER A 27 -12.57 19.20 -7.38
N HIS A 28 -11.81 19.79 -6.45
CA HIS A 28 -10.76 19.10 -5.68
C HIS A 28 -11.28 17.89 -4.89
N TYR A 29 -12.49 17.97 -4.32
CA TYR A 29 -13.08 16.86 -3.57
C TYR A 29 -13.46 15.67 -4.48
N VAL A 30 -13.96 15.95 -5.68
CA VAL A 30 -14.34 14.91 -6.64
C VAL A 30 -13.09 14.25 -7.23
N ALA A 31 -12.06 15.04 -7.55
CA ALA A 31 -10.78 14.51 -8.01
C ALA A 31 -10.15 13.59 -6.94
N ALA A 32 -10.12 14.02 -5.68
CA ALA A 32 -9.58 13.21 -4.58
C ALA A 32 -10.34 11.88 -4.39
N ALA A 33 -11.67 11.90 -4.39
CA ALA A 33 -12.49 10.71 -4.23
C ALA A 33 -12.33 9.72 -5.41
N LEU A 34 -12.23 10.24 -6.64
CA LEU A 34 -12.01 9.41 -7.82
C LEU A 34 -10.60 8.83 -7.88
N CYS A 35 -9.58 9.60 -7.47
CA CYS A 35 -8.21 9.09 -7.33
C CYS A 35 -8.12 7.99 -6.27
N GLU A 36 -8.78 8.16 -5.11
CA GLU A 36 -8.85 7.11 -4.08
C GLU A 36 -9.49 5.84 -4.65
N LEU A 37 -10.60 5.98 -5.38
CA LEU A 37 -11.26 4.83 -6.03
C LEU A 37 -10.35 4.17 -7.09
N GLN A 38 -9.56 4.95 -7.83
CA GLN A 38 -8.57 4.41 -8.78
C GLN A 38 -7.50 3.58 -8.07
N GLU A 39 -6.96 4.09 -6.96
CA GLU A 39 -5.90 3.42 -6.21
C GLU A 39 -6.43 2.16 -5.51
N ARG A 40 -7.66 2.16 -5.00
CA ARG A 40 -8.31 0.96 -4.46
C ARG A 40 -8.46 -0.12 -5.53
N ARG A 41 -8.87 0.25 -6.75
CA ARG A 41 -8.95 -0.69 -7.87
C ARG A 41 -7.59 -1.23 -8.31
N LYS A 42 -6.53 -0.43 -8.27
CA LYS A 42 -5.16 -0.91 -8.53
C LYS A 42 -4.69 -1.86 -7.45
N ALA A 43 -5.01 -1.59 -6.18
CA ALA A 43 -4.71 -2.47 -5.06
C ALA A 43 -5.47 -3.79 -5.16
N ASP A 44 -6.75 -3.76 -5.54
CA ASP A 44 -7.57 -4.96 -5.75
C ASP A 44 -7.20 -5.71 -7.05
N SER A 45 -6.61 -5.00 -8.02
CA SER A 45 -6.12 -5.56 -9.29
C SER A 45 -4.65 -6.02 -9.24
N ALA A 46 -4.00 -5.98 -8.07
CA ALA A 46 -2.67 -6.57 -7.93
C ALA A 46 -2.73 -8.05 -8.36
N GLU A 47 -1.76 -8.51 -9.15
CA GLU A 47 -1.69 -9.94 -9.45
C GLU A 47 -1.29 -10.69 -8.17
N PRO A 48 -1.99 -11.77 -7.79
CA PRO A 48 -1.60 -12.59 -6.66
C PRO A 48 -0.18 -13.10 -6.85
N ALA A 49 0.64 -13.00 -5.80
CA ALA A 49 2.01 -13.52 -5.83
C ALA A 49 2.03 -15.05 -5.91
N CYS A 50 1.05 -15.70 -5.29
CA CYS A 50 0.78 -17.13 -5.43
C CYS A 50 -0.66 -17.43 -5.01
N TYR A 51 -1.06 -18.70 -5.16
CA TYR A 51 -2.38 -19.20 -4.81
C TYR A 51 -2.24 -20.36 -3.82
N ALA A 52 -2.88 -20.26 -2.67
CA ALA A 52 -2.91 -21.32 -1.66
C ALA A 52 -4.18 -22.15 -1.77
N LEU A 53 -4.10 -23.46 -1.53
CA LEU A 53 -5.28 -24.22 -1.13
C LEU A 53 -5.42 -24.09 0.38
N THR A 54 -6.54 -23.53 0.81
CA THR A 54 -6.87 -23.41 2.22
C THR A 54 -8.11 -24.23 2.55
N ASN A 55 -8.14 -24.79 3.75
CA ASN A 55 -9.36 -25.41 4.27
C ASN A 55 -10.35 -24.33 4.72
N MET A 56 -11.54 -24.77 5.17
CA MET A 56 -12.56 -23.85 5.66
C MET A 56 -12.10 -23.00 6.85
N ALA A 57 -11.23 -23.52 7.71
CA ALA A 57 -10.62 -22.81 8.83
C ALA A 57 -9.52 -21.81 8.41
N GLY A 58 -9.08 -21.81 7.15
CA GLY A 58 -8.06 -20.92 6.60
C GLY A 58 -6.63 -21.45 6.72
N GLU A 59 -6.44 -22.70 7.12
CA GLU A 59 -5.12 -23.33 7.18
C GLU A 59 -4.62 -23.65 5.77
N VAL A 60 -3.34 -23.36 5.51
CA VAL A 60 -2.71 -23.57 4.21
C VAL A 60 -2.27 -25.02 4.08
N TYR A 61 -2.79 -25.70 3.06
CA TYR A 61 -2.41 -27.07 2.72
C TYR A 61 -1.22 -27.10 1.75
N ASN A 62 -1.29 -26.28 0.70
CA ASN A 62 -0.21 -26.11 -0.27
C ASN A 62 -0.34 -24.78 -1.01
N THR A 63 0.67 -24.46 -1.83
CA THR A 63 0.77 -23.22 -2.61
C THR A 63 1.19 -23.50 -4.05
N HIS A 64 0.66 -22.73 -4.99
CA HIS A 64 0.91 -22.81 -6.42
C HIS A 64 1.18 -21.43 -7.01
N SER A 65 1.98 -21.37 -8.06
CA SER A 65 2.30 -20.11 -8.76
C SER A 65 1.17 -19.62 -9.69
N SER A 66 0.15 -20.42 -9.96
CA SER A 66 -0.99 -20.03 -10.81
C SER A 66 -2.32 -20.54 -10.27
N ALA A 67 -3.40 -19.79 -10.55
CA ALA A 67 -4.77 -20.16 -10.17
C ALA A 67 -5.20 -21.48 -10.83
N GLN A 68 -4.77 -21.70 -12.07
CA GLN A 68 -5.12 -22.89 -12.84
C GLN A 68 -4.51 -24.16 -12.23
N ASN A 69 -3.23 -24.10 -11.84
CA ASN A 69 -2.55 -25.23 -11.20
C ASN A 69 -3.16 -25.54 -9.83
N ALA A 70 -3.47 -24.50 -9.05
CA ALA A 70 -4.17 -24.65 -7.77
C ALA A 70 -5.54 -25.31 -7.96
N GLY A 71 -6.32 -24.86 -8.96
CA GLY A 71 -7.63 -25.43 -9.29
C GLY A 71 -7.56 -26.89 -9.71
N ALA A 72 -6.64 -27.25 -10.61
CA ALA A 72 -6.46 -28.63 -11.04
C ALA A 72 -6.06 -29.55 -9.88
N TYR A 73 -5.19 -29.08 -8.99
CA TYR A 73 -4.76 -29.85 -7.82
C TYR A 73 -5.87 -30.00 -6.78
N ARG A 74 -6.68 -28.95 -6.57
CA ARG A 74 -7.88 -29.00 -5.73
C ARG A 74 -8.84 -30.10 -6.24
N ASP A 75 -9.10 -30.11 -7.55
CA ASP A 75 -10.03 -31.07 -8.16
C ASP A 75 -9.50 -32.51 -8.07
N LEU A 76 -8.18 -32.72 -8.19
CA LEU A 76 -7.53 -34.02 -7.96
C LEU A 76 -7.73 -34.50 -6.51
N ILE A 77 -7.56 -33.60 -5.53
CA ILE A 77 -7.75 -33.96 -4.11
C ILE A 77 -9.20 -34.34 -3.85
N HIS A 78 -10.16 -33.54 -4.33
CA HIS A 78 -11.59 -33.85 -4.16
C HIS A 78 -11.99 -35.19 -4.78
N GLN A 79 -11.33 -35.64 -5.86
CA GLN A 79 -11.54 -36.98 -6.41
C GLN A 79 -11.03 -38.10 -5.50
N SER A 80 -9.95 -37.85 -4.76
CA SER A 80 -9.35 -38.83 -3.84
C SER A 80 -9.94 -38.84 -2.44
N ASP A 81 -10.42 -37.70 -1.96
CA ASP A 81 -10.95 -37.50 -0.61
C ASP A 81 -11.96 -36.34 -0.59
N ASP A 82 -13.25 -36.67 -0.65
CA ASP A 82 -14.36 -35.72 -0.69
C ASP A 82 -14.61 -35.03 0.67
N SER A 83 -13.89 -35.44 1.72
CA SER A 83 -14.04 -34.86 3.06
C SER A 83 -13.32 -33.50 3.23
N LEU A 84 -12.30 -33.24 2.39
CA LEU A 84 -11.51 -32.02 2.45
C LEU A 84 -12.12 -30.92 1.59
N THR A 85 -12.81 -29.97 2.22
CA THR A 85 -13.34 -28.77 1.56
C THR A 85 -12.24 -27.71 1.41
N LEU A 86 -11.51 -27.76 0.29
CA LEU A 86 -10.43 -26.83 -0.06
C LEU A 86 -10.90 -25.72 -1.00
N ARG A 87 -10.39 -24.50 -0.78
CA ARG A 87 -10.61 -23.34 -1.65
C ARG A 87 -9.29 -22.76 -2.14
N VAL A 88 -9.27 -22.32 -3.39
CA VAL A 88 -8.14 -21.57 -3.95
C VAL A 88 -8.21 -20.14 -3.39
N THR A 89 -7.18 -19.72 -2.67
CA THR A 89 -7.07 -18.41 -2.03
C THR A 89 -5.88 -17.66 -2.62
N PRO A 90 -6.07 -16.48 -3.24
CA PRO A 90 -4.94 -15.67 -3.70
C PRO A 90 -4.16 -15.12 -2.50
N LEU A 91 -2.83 -15.18 -2.57
CA LEU A 91 -1.93 -14.59 -1.60
C LEU A 91 -1.18 -13.43 -2.26
N TYR A 92 -1.18 -12.28 -1.58
CA TYR A 92 -0.56 -11.05 -2.07
C TYR A 92 0.74 -10.79 -1.32
N THR A 93 1.72 -10.24 -2.04
CA THR A 93 2.94 -9.75 -1.41
C THR A 93 2.65 -8.46 -0.65
N VAL A 94 3.16 -8.37 0.57
CA VAL A 94 3.26 -7.10 1.27
C VAL A 94 4.60 -6.50 0.86
N PRO A 95 4.67 -5.24 0.39
CA PRO A 95 5.95 -4.60 0.14
C PRO A 95 6.80 -4.64 1.42
N PRO A 96 8.10 -4.94 1.34
CA PRO A 96 8.95 -5.03 2.51
C PRO A 96 8.92 -3.70 3.28
N ALA A 97 8.76 -3.79 4.61
CA ALA A 97 8.79 -2.61 5.46
C ALA A 97 10.15 -1.89 5.31
N PRO A 98 10.18 -0.55 5.26
CA PRO A 98 11.43 0.19 5.23
C PRO A 98 12.29 -0.18 6.44
N VAL A 99 13.54 -0.59 6.21
CA VAL A 99 14.48 -0.91 7.28
C VAL A 99 15.08 0.40 7.81
N VAL A 100 14.86 0.67 9.09
CA VAL A 100 15.51 1.78 9.81
C VAL A 100 16.74 1.18 10.50
N PRO A 101 17.97 1.68 10.26
CA PRO A 101 19.16 1.17 10.95
C PRO A 101 19.04 1.29 12.48
N ASP A 102 19.66 0.38 13.23
CA ASP A 102 19.51 0.28 14.69
C ASP A 102 19.87 1.58 15.45
N ASP A 103 20.83 2.36 14.92
CA ASP A 103 21.28 3.63 15.52
C ASP A 103 20.47 4.86 15.03
N TRP A 104 19.40 4.66 14.27
CA TRP A 104 18.61 5.75 13.71
C TRP A 104 17.32 5.98 14.50
N VAL A 105 16.96 7.26 14.68
CA VAL A 105 15.69 7.67 15.28
C VAL A 105 14.80 8.29 14.21
N MET A 106 13.57 7.79 14.11
CA MET A 106 12.58 8.35 13.20
C MET A 106 12.13 9.73 13.66
N VAL A 107 12.18 10.69 12.74
CA VAL A 107 11.72 12.06 12.97
C VAL A 107 10.61 12.44 11.98
N PRO A 108 9.58 13.21 12.40
CA PRO A 108 8.49 13.60 11.50
C PRO A 108 8.95 14.48 10.34
N LYS A 109 8.30 14.48 9.17
CA LYS A 109 8.67 15.40 8.08
C LYS A 109 8.47 16.87 8.43
N GLU A 110 7.48 17.18 9.25
CA GLU A 110 7.23 18.52 9.79
C GLU A 110 7.51 18.53 11.31
N PRO A 111 8.31 19.47 11.84
CA PRO A 111 8.66 19.47 13.25
C PRO A 111 7.44 19.71 14.14
N THR A 112 7.32 18.92 15.21
CA THR A 112 6.23 19.09 16.18
C THR A 112 6.39 20.38 16.99
N ARG A 113 5.31 20.86 17.61
CA ARG A 113 5.36 22.07 18.48
C ARG A 113 6.37 21.93 19.63
N GLN A 114 6.51 20.72 20.19
CA GLN A 114 7.50 20.45 21.24
C GLN A 114 8.93 20.54 20.70
N MET A 115 9.20 19.98 19.51
CA MET A 115 10.50 20.11 18.85
C MET A 115 10.84 21.56 18.54
N MET A 116 9.87 22.35 18.06
CA MET A 116 10.03 23.79 17.83
C MET A 116 10.39 24.55 19.12
N ALA A 117 9.76 24.21 20.25
CA ALA A 117 10.07 24.82 21.54
C ALA A 117 11.47 24.44 22.02
N GLN A 118 11.85 23.16 21.94
CA GLN A 118 13.18 22.69 22.33
C GLN A 118 14.28 23.28 21.46
N GLY A 119 14.08 23.32 20.14
CA GLY A 119 15.00 23.96 19.20
C GLY A 119 15.21 25.44 19.53
N HIS A 120 14.14 26.17 19.85
CA HIS A 120 14.24 27.57 20.27
C HIS A 120 15.07 27.76 21.55
N PHE A 121 14.88 26.91 22.56
CA PHE A 121 15.69 26.95 23.78
C PHE A 121 17.15 26.58 23.53
N ALA A 122 17.40 25.53 22.74
CA ALA A 122 18.76 25.09 22.38
C ALA A 122 19.55 26.19 21.65
N MET A 123 18.86 27.00 20.83
CA MET A 123 19.46 28.15 20.15
C MET A 123 19.41 29.46 20.97
N LYS A 124 19.33 29.37 22.31
CA LYS A 124 19.35 30.51 23.25
C LYS A 124 18.31 31.60 22.95
N GLY A 125 17.10 31.20 22.55
CA GLY A 125 16.00 32.14 22.33
C GLY A 125 16.05 32.89 21.00
N THR A 126 16.87 32.47 20.04
CA THR A 126 16.85 33.05 18.67
C THR A 126 15.54 32.71 17.92
N ASP A 127 15.27 33.46 16.84
CA ASP A 127 14.05 33.38 16.02
C ASP A 127 13.53 31.94 15.82
N ARG A 128 12.28 31.70 16.23
CA ARG A 128 11.58 30.41 16.06
C ARG A 128 11.57 29.94 14.60
N GLY A 129 11.58 30.86 13.64
CA GLY A 129 11.66 30.55 12.22
C GLY A 129 12.98 29.90 11.78
N LYS A 130 14.08 30.11 12.52
CA LYS A 130 15.40 29.53 12.18
C LYS A 130 15.43 28.02 12.36
N PHE A 131 14.85 27.50 13.45
CA PHE A 131 14.82 26.05 13.68
C PHE A 131 14.12 25.31 12.54
N ARG A 132 12.94 25.81 12.13
CA ARG A 132 12.15 25.20 11.06
C ARG A 132 12.91 25.16 9.74
N ARG A 133 13.62 26.23 9.39
CA ARG A 133 14.45 26.28 8.17
C ARG A 133 15.59 25.28 8.22
N ILE A 134 16.28 25.17 9.35
CA ILE A 134 17.37 24.20 9.55
C ILE A 134 16.82 22.77 9.47
N TYR A 135 15.71 22.50 10.16
CA TYR A 135 15.04 21.20 10.14
C TYR A 135 14.68 20.77 8.72
N GLN A 136 14.03 21.67 7.97
CA GLN A 136 13.66 21.40 6.59
C GLN A 136 14.88 21.13 5.71
N ALA A 137 15.97 21.89 5.88
CA ALA A 137 17.21 21.66 5.15
C ALA A 137 17.83 20.29 5.48
N MET A 138 17.77 19.86 6.74
CA MET A 138 18.23 18.53 7.15
C MET A 138 17.38 17.41 6.53
N ILE A 139 16.05 17.55 6.53
CA ILE A 139 15.15 16.58 5.88
C ILE A 139 15.40 16.52 4.37
N THR A 140 15.63 17.66 3.71
CA THR A 140 15.94 17.72 2.27
C THR A 140 17.30 17.09 1.94
N ALA A 141 18.28 17.19 2.85
CA ALA A 141 19.60 16.59 2.68
C ALA A 141 19.65 15.09 3.06
N ALA A 142 18.61 14.57 3.73
CA ALA A 142 18.57 13.18 4.15
C ALA A 142 18.50 12.25 2.93
N PRO A 143 19.22 11.11 2.94
CA PRO A 143 19.21 10.16 1.83
C PRO A 143 17.83 9.51 1.68
N ASP A 144 17.35 9.40 0.44
CA ASP A 144 16.15 8.64 0.10
C ASP A 144 16.44 7.13 0.22
N LEU A 145 16.32 6.56 1.43
CA LEU A 145 16.59 5.14 1.68
C LEU A 145 15.63 4.15 0.96
N ASN A 146 14.61 4.65 0.25
CA ASN A 146 13.56 3.83 -0.40
C ASN A 146 13.58 3.85 -1.95
N LYS A 147 14.67 4.26 -2.61
CA LYS A 147 14.83 4.02 -4.06
C LYS A 147 15.67 2.75 -4.24
N GLY A 148 14.99 1.62 -4.38
CA GLY A 148 15.59 0.29 -4.44
C GLY A 148 16.82 0.21 -5.34
N GLY A 149 17.99 0.13 -4.71
CA GLY A 149 19.21 -0.40 -5.31
C GLY A 149 19.33 -1.86 -4.90
N ILE A 150 18.60 -2.74 -5.59
CA ILE A 150 18.98 -4.16 -5.65
C ILE A 150 20.27 -4.21 -6.47
N ASN A 151 21.42 -4.07 -5.82
CA ASN A 151 22.68 -4.42 -6.45
C ASN A 151 22.68 -5.94 -6.60
N ALA A 152 22.61 -6.37 -7.86
CA ALA A 152 22.92 -7.72 -8.28
C ALA A 152 24.39 -8.02 -7.97
N GLU A 153 24.63 -9.16 -7.32
CA GLU A 153 25.86 -9.94 -7.45
C GLU A 153 25.51 -11.30 -8.05
#